data_AF-A0A091QLL4-F1
#
_entry.id   AF-A0A091QLL4-F1
#
_cell.length_a   1.000
_cell.length_b   1.000
_cell.length_c   1.000
_cell.angle_alpha   90.00
_cell.angle_beta   90.00
_cell.angle_gamma   90.00
#
_symmetry.space_group_name_H-M   'P 1'
#
loop_
_entity.id
_entity.type
_entity.pdbx_description
1 polymer ?
#
loop_
_entity_poly.entity_id
_entity_poly.type
_entity_poly.pdbx_seq_one_letter_code
_entity_poly.pdbx_strand_id
1 'polypeptide(L)'
;PERSYREQLDYLNPIAQPLASRKLTRKLYKCIRKGLAGTGARWGAGPGSWRRSPLTLVLAGDTLPIDVYCHIPIMCEDRSLPYAYVPSKS
;
A
#
# COMPACT_ATOMS: atom_id res chain seq x y z
N PRO A 1 -14.75 13.52 -11.38
CA PRO A 1 -13.77 14.61 -11.14
C PRO A 1 -12.55 14.05 -10.40
N GLU A 2 -11.40 13.96 -11.09
CA GLU A 2 -10.14 13.54 -10.46
C GLU A 2 -9.76 14.56 -9.38
N ARG A 3 -9.71 14.14 -8.12
CA ARG A 3 -9.30 15.03 -7.02
C ARG A 3 -7.81 15.33 -7.12
N SER A 4 -7.41 16.54 -6.73
CA SER A 4 -6.00 16.88 -6.69
C SER A 4 -5.28 16.02 -5.64
N TYR A 5 -4.02 15.66 -5.87
CA TYR A 5 -3.25 14.83 -4.94
C TYR A 5 -3.20 15.43 -3.52
N ARG A 6 -3.22 16.76 -3.40
CA ARG A 6 -3.26 17.44 -2.09
C ARG A 6 -4.58 17.19 -1.36
N GLU A 7 -5.71 17.33 -2.05
CA GLU A 7 -7.03 17.06 -1.49
C GLU A 7 -7.15 15.59 -1.06
N GLN A 8 -6.55 14.66 -1.81
CA GLN A 8 -6.50 13.25 -1.41
C GLN A 8 -5.73 13.02 -0.11
N LEU A 9 -4.75 13.86 0.22
CA LEU A 9 -4.02 13.79 1.49
C LEU A 9 -4.86 14.33 2.65
N ASP A 10 -5.72 15.32 2.41
CA ASP A 10 -6.57 15.92 3.43
C ASP A 10 -7.64 14.94 3.95
N TYR A 11 -8.03 13.96 3.12
CA TYR A 11 -8.95 12.88 3.51
C TYR A 11 -8.27 11.66 4.15
N LEU A 12 -6.95 11.71 4.36
CA LEU A 12 -6.24 10.60 5.00
C LEU A 12 -6.48 10.60 6.51
N ASN A 13 -6.67 9.40 7.05
CA ASN A 13 -6.73 9.20 8.48
C ASN A 13 -5.35 9.41 9.13
N PRO A 14 -5.31 9.88 10.39
CA PRO A 14 -4.06 10.16 11.09
C PRO A 14 -3.16 8.92 11.28
N ILE A 15 -3.75 7.72 11.27
CA ILE A 15 -3.03 6.45 11.37
C ILE A 15 -2.36 6.01 10.06
N ALA A 16 -2.57 6.73 8.96
CA ALA A 16 -2.06 6.39 7.64
C ALA A 16 -0.55 6.68 7.49
N GLN A 17 0.27 6.15 8.40
CA GLN A 17 1.73 6.27 8.43
C GLN A 17 2.37 4.88 8.48
N PRO A 18 3.37 4.57 7.62
CA PRO A 18 3.99 5.42 6.61
C PRO A 18 3.20 5.49 5.28
N LEU A 19 3.14 6.68 4.68
CA LEU A 19 2.48 6.92 3.39
C LEU A 19 3.43 6.71 2.20
N ALA A 20 2.97 5.99 1.17
CA ALA A 20 3.72 5.80 -0.06
C ALA A 20 3.82 7.11 -0.87
N SER A 21 5.03 7.41 -1.36
CA SER A 21 5.27 8.53 -2.28
C SER A 21 4.47 8.36 -3.58
N ARG A 22 4.00 9.46 -4.19
CA ARG A 22 3.23 9.48 -5.45
C ARG A 22 3.82 8.61 -6.58
N LYS A 23 5.15 8.57 -6.71
CA LYS A 23 5.84 7.71 -7.70
C LYS A 23 5.69 6.22 -7.36
N LEU A 24 5.82 5.87 -6.08
CA LEU A 24 5.67 4.51 -5.57
C LEU A 24 4.21 4.05 -5.64
N THR A 25 3.26 4.91 -5.27
CA THR A 25 1.81 4.65 -5.40
C THR A 25 1.42 4.22 -6.81
N ARG A 26 1.91 4.94 -7.84
CA ARG A 26 1.66 4.57 -9.25
C ARG A 26 2.26 3.22 -9.62
N LYS A 27 3.45 2.90 -9.11
CA LYS A 27 4.09 1.59 -9.30
C LYS A 27 3.30 0.49 -8.59
N LEU A 28 2.92 0.70 -7.32
CA LEU A 28 2.10 -0.22 -6.53
C LEU A 28 0.77 -0.51 -7.23
N TYR A 29 0.04 0.50 -7.72
CA TYR A 29 -1.18 0.26 -8.48
C TYR A 29 -0.96 -0.51 -9.78
N LYS A 30 0.14 -0.26 -10.50
CA LYS A 30 0.50 -1.07 -11.68
C LYS A 30 0.82 -2.50 -11.29
N CYS A 31 1.51 -2.71 -10.17
CA CYS A 31 1.84 -4.02 -9.62
C CYS A 31 0.60 -4.77 -9.14
N ILE A 32 -0.34 -4.12 -8.43
CA ILE A 32 -1.62 -4.69 -8.01
C ILE A 32 -2.44 -5.10 -9.24
N ARG A 33 -2.57 -4.22 -10.23
CA ARG A 33 -3.29 -4.54 -11.49
C ARG A 33 -2.66 -5.71 -12.26
N LYS A 34 -1.33 -5.82 -12.24
CA LYS A 34 -0.60 -6.94 -12.88
C LYS A 34 -0.60 -8.22 -12.03
N GLY A 35 -0.64 -8.08 -10.70
CA GLY A 35 -0.55 -9.16 -9.72
C GLY A 35 -1.91 -9.75 -9.31
N LEU A 36 -3.02 -9.07 -9.57
CA LEU A 36 -4.36 -9.65 -9.44
C LEU A 36 -4.64 -10.75 -10.49
N ALA A 37 -3.82 -10.84 -11.55
CA ALA A 37 -3.90 -11.91 -12.55
C ALA A 37 -3.18 -13.22 -12.11
N GLY A 38 -2.50 -13.24 -10.97
CA GLY A 38 -1.83 -14.42 -10.44
C GLY A 38 -1.62 -14.28 -8.95
N THR A 39 -2.29 -15.11 -8.17
CA THR A 39 -2.14 -15.25 -6.72
C THR A 39 -0.70 -15.01 -6.25
N GLY A 40 -0.45 -13.82 -5.68
CA GLY A 40 0.85 -13.40 -5.16
C GLY A 40 1.76 -12.77 -6.21
N ALA A 41 1.79 -11.43 -6.24
CA ALA A 41 2.77 -10.66 -6.99
C ALA A 41 4.19 -10.87 -6.43
N ARG A 42 4.86 -11.96 -6.82
CA ARG A 42 6.32 -12.11 -6.71
C ARG A 42 6.95 -11.37 -7.89
N TRP A 43 7.61 -10.25 -7.64
CA TRP A 43 8.50 -9.64 -8.64
C TRP A 43 9.89 -10.26 -8.52
N GLY A 44 10.28 -11.02 -9.55
CA GLY A 44 11.65 -11.42 -9.83
C GLY A 44 11.91 -11.20 -11.32
N ALA A 45 12.80 -10.28 -11.66
CA ALA A 45 13.30 -10.10 -13.03
C ALA A 45 14.81 -9.84 -12.94
N GLY A 46 15.59 -10.91 -12.87
CA GLY A 46 17.06 -10.90 -12.92
C GLY A 46 17.70 -11.96 -11.99
N PRO A 47 18.66 -12.77 -12.49
CA PRO A 47 19.41 -13.71 -11.66
C PRO A 47 20.36 -12.93 -10.75
N GLY A 48 19.93 -12.66 -9.52
CA GLY A 48 20.71 -11.90 -8.52
C GLY A 48 19.89 -11.06 -7.55
N SER A 49 18.58 -10.84 -7.79
CA SER A 49 17.71 -10.10 -6.89
C SER A 49 16.82 -11.01 -6.04
N TRP A 50 17.43 -11.95 -5.30
CA TRP A 50 16.75 -12.80 -4.33
C TRP A 50 16.58 -12.14 -2.95
N ARG A 51 16.54 -10.81 -2.88
CA ARG A 51 15.99 -10.19 -1.68
C ARG A 51 14.49 -10.35 -1.77
N ARG A 52 13.96 -11.37 -1.09
CA ARG A 52 12.56 -11.56 -0.72
C ARG A 52 11.93 -10.19 -0.48
N SER A 53 11.38 -9.56 -1.51
CA SER A 53 10.60 -8.34 -1.34
C SER A 53 9.40 -8.81 -0.54
N PRO A 54 9.29 -8.47 0.75
CA PRO A 54 8.24 -9.05 1.56
C PRO A 54 6.94 -8.53 0.98
N LEU A 55 5.92 -9.38 0.97
CA LEU A 55 4.58 -9.05 0.49
C LEU A 55 4.17 -7.75 1.19
N THR A 56 4.33 -6.60 0.53
CA THR A 56 4.16 -5.31 1.20
C THR A 56 2.67 -5.08 1.25
N LEU A 57 2.11 -5.10 2.45
CA LEU A 57 0.68 -4.89 2.63
C LEU A 57 0.35 -3.45 2.23
N VAL A 58 -0.52 -3.29 1.24
CA VAL A 58 -0.98 -1.97 0.80
C VAL A 58 -2.31 -1.70 1.48
N LEU A 59 -2.33 -0.69 2.35
CA LEU A 59 -3.51 -0.24 3.06
C LEU A 59 -4.04 1.05 2.42
N ALA A 60 -5.36 1.19 2.35
CA ALA A 60 -5.98 2.46 1.97
C ALA A 60 -5.98 3.39 3.19
N GLY A 61 -5.54 4.63 3.01
CA GLY A 61 -5.48 5.61 4.10
C GLY A 61 -6.76 6.42 4.32
N ASP A 62 -7.72 6.30 3.41
CA ASP A 62 -8.97 7.06 3.34
C ASP A 62 -10.21 6.21 3.71
N THR A 63 -10.01 4.96 4.17
CA THR A 63 -11.11 4.08 4.57
C THR A 63 -11.73 4.53 5.88
N LEU A 64 -13.06 4.65 5.91
CA LEU A 64 -13.84 4.92 7.11
C LEU A 64 -14.79 3.74 7.36
N PRO A 65 -15.01 3.31 8.61
CA PRO A 65 -14.44 3.82 9.87
C PRO A 65 -13.05 3.24 10.19
N ILE A 66 -12.31 3.95 11.04
CA ILE A 66 -10.93 3.61 11.44
C ILE A 66 -10.83 2.26 12.18
N ASP A 67 -11.88 1.91 12.92
CA ASP A 67 -11.94 0.71 13.77
C ASP A 67 -11.81 -0.59 12.98
N VAL A 68 -12.17 -0.57 11.70
CA VAL A 68 -12.15 -1.77 10.84
C VAL A 68 -10.74 -2.23 10.51
N TYR A 69 -9.76 -1.32 10.49
CA TYR A 69 -8.40 -1.64 10.00
C TYR A 69 -7.27 -1.18 10.92
N CYS A 70 -7.58 -0.51 12.04
CA CYS A 70 -6.59 -0.05 13.03
C CYS A 70 -5.75 -1.17 13.65
N HIS A 71 -6.28 -2.40 13.71
CA HIS A 71 -5.57 -3.57 14.24
C HIS A 71 -4.55 -4.16 13.25
N ILE A 72 -4.68 -3.85 11.95
CA ILE A 72 -3.85 -4.47 10.90
C ILE A 72 -2.39 -4.03 10.98
N PRO A 73 -2.06 -2.73 11.14
CA PRO A 73 -0.68 -2.28 11.31
C PRO A 73 0.00 -2.91 12.53
N ILE A 74 -0.71 -3.03 13.65
CA ILE A 74 -0.19 -3.64 14.89
C ILE A 74 0.22 -5.09 14.62
N MET A 75 -0.65 -5.86 13.97
CA MET A 75 -0.36 -7.26 13.59
C MET A 75 0.80 -7.37 12.59
N CYS A 76 0.99 -6.35 11.75
CA CYS A 76 2.10 -6.28 10.81
C CYS A 76 3.42 -5.98 11.52
N GLU A 77 3.40 -5.11 12.53
CA GLU A 77 4.55 -4.76 13.36
C GLU A 77 5.02 -5.96 14.19
N ASP A 78 4.10 -6.68 14.87
CA ASP A 78 4.40 -7.90 15.64
C ASP A 78 5.09 -8.98 14.79
N ARG A 79 4.73 -9.06 13.51
CA ARG A 79 5.25 -10.05 12.56
C ARG A 79 6.41 -9.50 11.72
N SER A 80 6.84 -8.26 11.94
CA SER A 80 7.85 -7.56 11.16
C SER A 80 7.58 -7.58 9.64
N LEU A 81 6.30 -7.45 9.26
CA LEU A 81 5.83 -7.36 7.88
C LEU A 81 5.83 -5.91 7.41
N PRO A 82 6.43 -5.58 6.25
CA PRO A 82 6.37 -4.24 5.71
C PRO A 82 4.96 -3.93 5.21
N TYR A 83 4.48 -2.74 5.54
CA TYR A 83 3.21 -2.20 5.07
C TYR A 83 3.40 -0.76 4.60
N ALA A 84 2.49 -0.28 3.75
CA ALA A 84 2.46 1.10 3.31
C ALA A 84 1.03 1.56 3.05
N TYR A 85 0.73 2.79 3.45
CA TYR A 85 -0.54 3.42 3.13
C TYR A 85 -0.50 4.06 1.74
N VAL A 86 -1.62 3.96 1.04
CA VAL A 86 -1.83 4.55 -0.27
C VAL A 86 -3.12 5.37 -0.24
N PRO A 87 -3.11 6.62 -0.73
CA PRO A 87 -4.34 7.36 -0.94
C PRO A 87 -5.13 6.71 -2.07
N SER A 88 -6.45 6.60 -1.92
CA SER A 88 -7.31 6.07 -2.98
C SER A 88 -7.22 6.89 -4.26
N LYS A 89 -7.36 6.19 -5.39
CA LYS A 89 -7.64 6.82 -6.68
C LYS A 89 -9.13 7.12 -6.73
N SER A 90 -9.50 8.32 -6.30
CA SER A 90 -10.79 8.94 -6.67
C SER A 90 -10.63 9.80 -7.92
#